data_AF-A0A920GQ08-F1
#
_entry.id   AF-A0A920GQ08-F1
#
_cell.length_a   1.000
_cell.length_b   1.000
_cell.length_c   1.000
_cell.angle_alpha   90.00
_cell.angle_beta   90.00
_cell.angle_gamma   90.00
#
_symmetry.space_group_name_H-M   'P 1'
#
loop_
_entity.id
_entity.type
_entity.pdbx_description
1 polymer ?
#
loop_
_entity_poly.entity_id
_entity_poly.type
_entity_poly.pdbx_seq_one_letter_code
_entity_poly.pdbx_strand_id
1 'polypeptide(L)' 'MAVGQITEPFQAEAIIRTGQADMVSMARGMLADPRWAWHAAEALGEQASYAPQYMRSSKSLRGLPIPGNPPVAK' A
#
# COMPACT_ATOMS: atom_id res chain seq x y z
N MET A 1 -19.29 -5.71 -0.93
CA MET A 1 -18.47 -4.58 -1.43
C MET A 1 -18.92 -3.29 -0.75
N ALA A 2 -17.98 -2.49 -0.23
CA ALA A 2 -18.22 -1.17 0.35
C ALA A 2 -17.55 -0.07 -0.49
N VAL A 3 -18.21 1.07 -0.65
CA VAL A 3 -17.71 2.23 -1.42
C VAL A 3 -18.29 3.54 -0.88
N GLY A 4 -17.55 4.63 -1.06
CA GLY A 4 -18.00 5.99 -0.70
C GLY A 4 -17.37 6.52 0.58
N GLN A 5 -16.59 7.59 0.45
CA GLN A 5 -15.90 8.25 1.57
C GLN A 5 -15.10 7.31 2.49
N ILE A 6 -14.47 6.30 1.90
CA ILE A 6 -13.46 5.48 2.57
C ILE A 6 -12.10 6.06 2.17
N THR A 7 -11.43 6.72 3.12
CA THR A 7 -10.14 7.39 2.88
C THR A 7 -9.08 7.02 3.90
N GLU A 8 -9.46 6.51 5.08
CA GLU A 8 -8.50 6.16 6.11
C GLU A 8 -8.19 4.66 6.08
N PRO A 9 -6.91 4.24 6.22
CA PRO A 9 -6.53 2.83 6.24
C PRO A 9 -7.28 2.01 7.31
N PHE A 10 -7.38 2.54 8.52
CA PHE A 10 -8.08 1.87 9.64
C PHE A 10 -9.59 1.76 9.41
N GLN A 11 -10.20 2.71 8.70
CA GLN A 11 -11.61 2.64 8.32
C GLN A 11 -11.83 1.49 7.33
N ALA A 12 -10.97 1.35 6.32
CA ALA A 12 -11.03 0.25 5.36
C ALA A 12 -10.83 -1.11 6.05
N GLU A 13 -9.83 -1.21 6.93
CA GLU A 13 -9.54 -2.44 7.68
C GLU A 13 -10.72 -2.85 8.57
N ALA A 14 -11.35 -1.89 9.26
CA ALA A 14 -12.51 -2.16 10.11
C ALA A 14 -13.69 -2.74 9.31
N ILE A 15 -13.97 -2.21 8.11
CA ILE A 15 -15.05 -2.71 7.24
C ILE A 15 -14.83 -4.19 6.90
N ILE A 16 -13.58 -4.57 6.56
CA ILE A 16 -13.23 -5.95 6.23
C ILE A 16 -13.26 -6.85 7.48
N ARG A 17 -12.57 -6.45 8.56
CA ARG A 17 -12.46 -7.27 9.79
C ARG A 17 -13.79 -7.55 10.47
N THR A 18 -14.74 -6.63 10.35
CA THR A 18 -16.08 -6.80 10.95
C THR A 18 -17.05 -7.54 10.04
N GLY A 19 -16.63 -7.94 8.83
CA GLY A 19 -17.47 -8.65 7.88
C GLY A 19 -18.55 -7.79 7.24
N GLN A 20 -18.46 -6.45 7.32
CA GLN A 20 -19.41 -5.55 6.66
C GLN A 20 -19.31 -5.62 5.12
N ALA A 21 -18.13 -5.94 4.60
CA ALA A 21 -17.92 -6.24 3.20
C ALA A 21 -16.64 -7.08 3.01
N ASP A 22 -16.61 -7.88 1.94
CA ASP A 22 -15.42 -8.65 1.55
C ASP A 22 -14.40 -7.81 0.77
N MET A 23 -14.78 -6.58 0.37
CA MET A 23 -13.90 -5.68 -0.37
C MET A 23 -14.30 -4.21 -0.20
N VAL A 24 -13.31 -3.33 -0.31
CA VAL A 24 -13.44 -1.86 -0.29
C VAL A 24 -13.02 -1.30 -1.65
N SER A 25 -13.86 -0.43 -2.22
CA SER A 25 -13.56 0.29 -3.46
C SER A 25 -13.31 1.77 -3.17
N MET A 26 -12.27 2.32 -3.80
CA MET A 26 -11.86 3.72 -3.65
C MET A 26 -11.88 4.45 -4.99
N ALA A 27 -12.37 5.69 -4.97
CA ALA A 27 -12.44 6.55 -6.15
C ALA A 27 -11.62 7.83 -5.94
N ARG A 28 -12.23 8.87 -5.37
CA ARG A 28 -11.58 10.17 -5.11
C ARG A 28 -10.34 10.05 -4.22
N GLY A 29 -10.32 9.10 -3.28
CA GLY A 29 -9.13 8.79 -2.47
C GLY A 29 -7.92 8.37 -3.32
N MET A 30 -8.12 7.56 -4.36
CA MET A 30 -7.02 7.16 -5.28
C MET A 30 -6.57 8.29 -6.19
N LEU A 31 -7.47 9.22 -6.54
CA LEU A 31 -7.09 10.39 -7.34
C LEU A 31 -6.27 11.38 -6.51
N ALA A 32 -6.64 11.59 -5.25
CA ALA A 32 -5.92 12.47 -4.34
C ALA A 32 -4.56 11.87 -3.91
N ASP A 33 -4.52 10.56 -3.68
CA ASP A 33 -3.31 9.82 -3.32
C ASP A 33 -3.21 8.51 -4.13
N PRO A 34 -2.46 8.49 -5.24
CA PRO A 34 -2.30 7.29 -6.06
C PRO A 34 -1.44 6.20 -5.40
N ARG A 35 -0.78 6.49 -4.26
CA ARG A 35 0.01 5.53 -3.48
C ARG A 35 -0.67 5.15 -2.17
N TRP A 36 -1.95 5.47 -2.02
CA TRP A 36 -2.72 5.19 -0.81
C TRP A 36 -2.59 3.74 -0.32
N ALA A 37 -2.58 2.74 -1.21
CA ALA A 37 -2.43 1.34 -0.81
C ALA A 37 -1.10 1.06 -0.08
N TRP A 38 -0.04 1.79 -0.45
CA TRP A 38 1.26 1.69 0.21
C TRP A 38 1.24 2.40 1.57
N HIS A 39 0.66 3.59 1.63
CA HIS A 39 0.48 4.31 2.89
C HIS A 39 -0.44 3.54 3.86
N ALA A 40 -1.46 2.86 3.35
CA ALA A 40 -2.34 2.02 4.13
C ALA A 40 -1.60 0.81 4.70
N ALA A 41 -0.77 0.14 3.90
CA ALA A 41 0.10 -0.92 4.40
C ALA A 41 1.05 -0.39 5.49
N GLU A 42 1.71 0.76 5.27
CA GLU A 42 2.58 1.37 6.29
C GLU A 42 1.81 1.70 7.59
N ALA A 43 0.60 2.27 7.50
CA ALA A 43 -0.21 2.62 8.66
C ALA A 43 -0.70 1.40 9.43
N LEU A 44 -0.98 0.29 8.74
CA LEU A 44 -1.41 -0.98 9.33
C LEU A 44 -0.24 -1.87 9.78
N GLY A 45 1.01 -1.47 9.52
CA GLY A 45 2.20 -2.26 9.83
C GLY A 45 2.43 -3.45 8.89
N GLU A 46 1.79 -3.42 7.72
CA GLU A 46 1.85 -4.47 6.69
C GLU A 46 2.84 -4.13 5.57
N GLN A 47 3.19 -5.12 4.76
CA GLN A 47 4.05 -4.93 3.59
C GLN A 47 3.23 -4.79 2.31
N ALA A 48 3.38 -3.67 1.62
CA ALA A 48 2.84 -3.50 0.27
C ALA A 48 3.75 -4.13 -0.80
N SER A 49 3.17 -4.50 -1.93
CA SER A 49 3.93 -4.89 -3.12
C SER A 49 4.38 -3.66 -3.90
N TYR A 50 5.69 -3.58 -4.15
CA TYR A 50 6.33 -2.48 -4.88
C TYR A 50 6.86 -3.01 -6.21
N ALA A 51 6.67 -2.23 -7.29
CA ALA A 51 7.44 -2.44 -8.51
C ALA A 51 8.94 -2.31 -8.21
N PRO A 52 9.84 -3.09 -8.86
CA PRO A 52 11.28 -3.08 -8.54
C PRO A 52 11.91 -1.68 -8.51
N GLN A 53 11.47 -0.80 -9.40
CA GLN A 53 11.94 0.59 -9.52
C GLN A 53 11.62 1.43 -8.28
N TYR A 54 10.59 1.07 -7.51
CA TYR A 54 10.08 1.83 -6.37
C TYR A 54 10.36 1.20 -5.00
N MET A 55 10.99 0.02 -4.93
CA MET A 55 11.22 -0.64 -3.64
C MET A 55 12.02 0.23 -2.66
N ARG A 56 12.95 1.05 -3.16
CA ARG A 56 13.74 1.97 -2.32
C ARG A 56 12.92 3.10 -1.68
N SER A 57 11.70 3.34 -2.16
CA SER A 57 10.76 4.28 -1.55
C SER A 57 10.15 3.72 -0.27
N SER A 58 10.06 2.39 -0.13
CA SER A 58 9.63 1.74 1.10
C SER A 58 10.69 1.89 2.20
N LYS A 59 10.25 2.20 3.42
CA LYS A 59 11.13 2.25 4.60
C LYS A 59 11.73 0.87 4.91
N SER A 60 10.96 -0.19 4.76
CA SER A 60 11.37 -1.56 5.10
C SER A 60 12.26 -2.22 4.05
N LEU A 61 12.14 -1.83 2.77
CA LEU A 61 12.92 -2.41 1.67
C LEU A 61 14.18 -1.60 1.34
N ARG A 62 14.43 -0.50 2.07
CA ARG A 62 15.60 0.35 1.85
C ARG A 62 16.88 -0.42 2.16
N GLY A 63 17.77 -0.49 1.17
CA GLY A 63 19.08 -1.16 1.31
C GLY A 63 19.09 -2.61 0.86
N LEU A 64 17.92 -3.18 0.50
CA LEU A 64 17.88 -4.49 -0.13
C LEU A 64 18.32 -4.43 -1.60
N PRO A 65 18.99 -5.48 -2.12
CA PRO A 65 19.26 -5.62 -3.54
C PRO A 65 17.95 -5.59 -4.35
N ILE A 66 17.93 -4.82 -5.44
CA ILE A 66 16.78 -4.77 -6.33
C ILE A 66 16.82 -6.00 -7.26
N PRO A 67 15.79 -6.86 -7.30
CA PRO A 67 15.77 -7.97 -8.25
C PRO A 67 15.91 -7.45 -9.69
N GLY A 68 16.90 -8.00 -10.41
CA GLY A 68 17.22 -7.58 -11.79
C GLY A 68 18.14 -6.37 -11.93
N ASN A 69 18.59 -5.74 -10.83
CA ASN A 69 19.60 -4.69 -10.87
C ASN A 69 20.79 -5.07 -9.97
N PRO A 70 21.83 -5.72 -10.51
CA PRO A 70 22.97 -6.16 -9.71
C PRO A 70 23.64 -4.96 -9.03
N PRO A 71 24.22 -5.13 -7.82
CA PRO A 71 25.00 -4.07 -7.20
C PRO A 71 26.15 -3.70 -8.13
N VAL A 72 26.31 -2.40 -8.41
CA VAL A 72 27.48 -1.89 -9.13
C VAL A 72 28.70 -2.26 -8.28
N ALA A 73 29.60 -3.08 -8.82
CA ALA A 73 30.85 -3.40 -8.16
C ALA A 73 31.59 -2.09 -7.86
N LYS A 74 32.00 -1.89 -6.61
CA LYS A 74 32.80 -0.75 -6.19
C LYS A 74 34.18 -0.79 -6.83
#